data_AF-A0A0M5LRJ8-F1
#
_entry.id   AF-A0A0M5LRJ8-F1
#
_cell.length_a   1.000
_cell.length_b   1.000
_cell.length_c   1.000
_cell.angle_alpha   90.00
_cell.angle_beta   90.00
_cell.angle_gamma   90.00
#
_symmetry.space_group_name_H-M   'P 1'
#
loop_
_entity.id
_entity.type
_entity.pdbx_description
1 polymer ?
#
loop_
_entity_poly.entity_id
_entity_poly.type
_entity_poly.pdbx_seq_one_letter_code
_entity_poly.pdbx_strand_id
1 'polypeptide(L)'
;MSRYEQGFVTMFAGLEKQLEGIDNPRHRAILKNYRRHGLLEVAGRYKDLLAPDMTVEHPQYRLHEGGQSIVLDGMEQVVAFYESLMAANAIVMWVADQDIAVNDHGFSGEVVFNAFVPAPMLGESAFSDIRAGDDPGEMYLLRRTLAFVWPYDERCRLIGEHVYEDGASREVSRPDPADVISAARAAELLAPEIDRVLP
;
A
#
# COMPACT_ATOMS: atom_id res chain seq x y z
N MET A 1 -15.46 -0.38 -16.58
CA MET A 1 -14.70 -0.17 -15.33
C MET A 1 -15.62 0.48 -14.31
N SER A 2 -15.61 0.01 -13.05
CA SER A 2 -16.37 0.62 -11.95
C SER A 2 -15.82 2.01 -11.60
N ARG A 3 -16.50 2.73 -10.70
CA ARG A 3 -16.08 4.05 -10.23
C ARG A 3 -14.63 4.08 -9.71
N TYR A 4 -14.18 3.02 -9.05
CA TYR A 4 -12.87 2.96 -8.39
C TYR A 4 -11.81 2.20 -9.19
N GLU A 5 -12.21 1.29 -10.09
CA GLU A 5 -11.28 0.45 -10.86
C GLU A 5 -10.27 1.27 -11.67
N GLN A 6 -10.70 2.41 -12.23
CA GLN A 6 -9.80 3.27 -13.01
C GLN A 6 -8.67 3.82 -12.11
N GLY A 7 -9.02 4.39 -10.96
CA GLY A 7 -8.03 4.92 -10.01
C GLY A 7 -7.12 3.83 -9.45
N PHE A 8 -7.69 2.66 -9.18
CA PHE A 8 -6.97 1.47 -8.71
C PHE A 8 -5.91 1.00 -9.71
N VAL A 9 -6.27 0.84 -10.99
CA VAL A 9 -5.33 0.38 -12.03
C VAL A 9 -4.27 1.44 -12.35
N THR A 10 -4.61 2.73 -12.29
CA THR A 10 -3.67 3.82 -12.61
C THR A 10 -2.96 4.40 -11.38
N MET A 11 -3.01 3.74 -10.22
CA MET A 11 -2.49 4.31 -8.97
C MET A 11 -1.02 4.74 -9.07
N PHE A 12 -0.22 4.08 -9.91
CA PHE A 12 1.20 4.40 -10.12
C PHE A 12 1.52 5.18 -11.41
N ALA A 13 0.52 5.64 -12.17
CA ALA A 13 0.77 6.37 -13.42
C ALA A 13 1.58 7.66 -13.21
N GLY A 14 1.36 8.36 -12.08
CA GLY A 14 2.15 9.54 -11.70
C GLY A 14 3.62 9.21 -11.40
N LEU A 15 3.86 8.16 -10.63
CA LEU A 15 5.20 7.65 -10.32
C LEU A 15 5.93 7.20 -11.60
N GLU A 16 5.23 6.53 -12.51
CA GLU A 16 5.79 6.10 -13.80
C GLU A 16 6.24 7.28 -14.65
N LYS A 17 5.44 8.35 -14.69
CA LYS A 17 5.83 9.59 -15.35
C LYS A 17 7.03 10.24 -14.68
N GLN A 18 7.11 10.22 -13.35
CA GLN A 18 8.26 10.76 -12.62
C GLN A 18 9.55 9.99 -12.95
N LEU A 19 9.46 8.66 -13.11
CA LEU A 19 10.58 7.81 -13.49
C LEU A 19 11.20 8.19 -14.85
N GLU A 20 10.45 8.81 -15.77
CA GLU A 20 11.00 9.29 -17.05
C GLU A 20 12.04 10.41 -16.87
N GLY A 21 11.95 11.18 -15.77
CA GLY A 21 12.86 12.29 -15.46
C GLY A 21 13.99 11.97 -14.49
N ILE A 22 14.15 10.71 -14.06
CA ILE A 22 15.17 10.30 -13.09
C ILE A 22 16.31 9.56 -13.79
N ASP A 23 17.50 10.16 -13.82
CA ASP A 23 18.69 9.55 -14.43
C ASP A 23 19.43 8.60 -13.49
N ASN A 24 19.37 8.84 -12.16
CA ASN A 24 20.14 8.07 -11.19
C ASN A 24 19.63 6.60 -11.15
N PRO A 25 20.47 5.61 -11.51
CA PRO A 25 20.04 4.21 -11.60
C PRO A 25 19.58 3.63 -10.26
N ARG A 26 20.15 4.09 -9.14
CA ARG A 26 19.74 3.68 -7.79
C ARG A 26 18.36 4.19 -7.45
N HIS A 27 18.08 5.46 -7.73
CA HIS A 27 16.77 6.06 -7.49
C HIS A 27 15.68 5.39 -8.33
N ARG A 28 15.99 5.08 -9.61
CA ARG A 28 15.09 4.29 -10.46
C ARG A 28 14.81 2.91 -9.87
N ALA A 29 15.83 2.22 -9.37
CA ALA A 29 15.67 0.89 -8.77
C ALA A 29 14.78 0.93 -7.52
N ILE A 30 14.98 1.92 -6.63
CA ILE A 30 14.14 2.14 -5.45
C ILE A 30 12.68 2.34 -5.85
N LEU A 31 12.39 3.25 -6.79
CA LEU A 31 11.01 3.54 -7.19
C LEU A 31 10.36 2.39 -7.97
N LYS A 32 11.13 1.60 -8.75
CA LYS A 32 10.64 0.37 -9.38
C LYS A 32 10.29 -0.70 -8.35
N ASN A 33 11.11 -0.84 -7.30
CA ASN A 33 10.80 -1.72 -6.17
C ASN A 33 9.52 -1.24 -5.47
N TYR A 34 9.40 0.05 -5.15
CA TYR A 34 8.18 0.64 -4.56
C TYR A 34 6.90 0.36 -5.38
N ARG A 35 6.93 0.62 -6.69
CA ARG A 35 5.78 0.29 -7.57
C ARG A 35 5.42 -1.18 -7.49
N ARG A 36 6.42 -2.06 -7.64
CA ARG A 36 6.20 -3.51 -7.63
C ARG A 36 5.67 -3.96 -6.28
N HIS A 37 6.19 -3.41 -5.20
CA HIS A 37 5.72 -3.62 -3.84
C HIS A 37 4.22 -3.32 -3.73
N GLY A 38 3.80 -2.07 -4.01
CA GLY A 38 2.39 -1.69 -3.89
C GLY A 38 1.46 -2.51 -4.78
N LEU A 39 1.88 -2.89 -6.00
CA LEU A 39 1.08 -3.76 -6.87
C LEU A 39 0.93 -5.18 -6.31
N LEU A 40 2.01 -5.76 -5.76
CA LEU A 40 1.98 -7.10 -5.19
C LEU A 40 1.16 -7.15 -3.90
N GLU A 41 1.29 -6.13 -3.05
CA GLU A 41 0.53 -5.99 -1.80
C GLU A 41 -0.97 -6.10 -2.06
N VAL A 42 -1.49 -5.21 -2.90
CA VAL A 42 -2.94 -5.05 -3.09
C VAL A 42 -3.53 -6.11 -4.02
N ALA A 43 -2.67 -6.89 -4.68
CA ALA A 43 -3.03 -8.14 -5.38
C ALA A 43 -2.97 -9.38 -4.46
N GLY A 44 -2.66 -9.23 -3.17
CA GLY A 44 -2.57 -10.33 -2.21
C GLY A 44 -1.33 -11.22 -2.38
N ARG A 45 -0.30 -10.74 -3.10
CA ARG A 45 0.95 -11.46 -3.39
C ARG A 45 2.06 -11.09 -2.41
N TYR A 46 1.73 -11.00 -1.11
CA TYR A 46 2.66 -10.57 -0.05
C TYR A 46 3.93 -11.45 0.03
N LYS A 47 3.85 -12.74 -0.34
CA LYS A 47 5.02 -13.63 -0.40
C LYS A 47 6.05 -13.20 -1.44
N ASP A 48 5.60 -12.68 -2.58
CA ASP A 48 6.48 -12.16 -3.63
C ASP A 48 7.03 -10.78 -3.25
N LEU A 49 6.23 -9.98 -2.55
CA LEU A 49 6.63 -8.68 -1.99
C LEU A 49 7.73 -8.84 -0.93
N LEU A 50 7.65 -9.87 -0.11
CA LEU A 50 8.63 -10.19 0.93
C LEU A 50 9.78 -11.07 0.43
N ALA A 51 9.90 -11.28 -0.87
CA ALA A 51 10.98 -12.07 -1.45
C ALA A 51 12.36 -11.43 -1.16
N PRO A 52 13.44 -12.21 -1.04
CA PRO A 52 14.78 -11.70 -0.66
C PRO A 52 15.42 -10.70 -1.64
N ASP A 53 14.91 -10.59 -2.87
CA ASP A 53 15.30 -9.58 -3.87
C ASP A 53 14.52 -8.26 -3.73
N MET A 54 13.44 -8.25 -2.95
CA MET A 54 12.54 -7.10 -2.77
C MET A 54 12.66 -6.48 -1.37
N THR A 55 12.73 -7.31 -0.33
CA THR A 55 12.70 -6.90 1.08
C THR A 55 13.88 -7.52 1.84
N VAL A 56 14.44 -6.80 2.81
CA VAL A 56 15.53 -7.31 3.66
C VAL A 56 15.04 -8.44 4.58
N GLU A 57 15.99 -9.17 5.16
CA GLU A 57 15.71 -10.33 6.00
C GLU A 57 15.02 -9.96 7.32
N HIS A 58 15.29 -8.75 7.83
CA HIS A 58 14.72 -8.22 9.08
C HIS A 58 14.07 -6.85 8.83
N PRO A 59 12.87 -6.80 8.21
CA PRO A 59 12.21 -5.54 7.90
C PRO A 59 11.64 -4.87 9.15
N GLN A 60 11.51 -3.54 9.15
CA GLN A 60 10.89 -2.78 10.24
C GLN A 60 9.77 -1.86 9.76
N TYR A 61 8.55 -2.09 10.25
CA TYR A 61 7.40 -1.28 9.87
C TYR A 61 6.99 -0.41 11.05
N ARG A 62 6.69 0.86 10.80
CA ARG A 62 6.23 1.83 11.79
C ARG A 62 4.99 2.53 11.24
N LEU A 63 3.83 2.09 11.71
CA LEU A 63 2.55 2.59 11.26
C LEU A 63 1.98 3.51 12.35
N HIS A 64 1.88 4.80 12.06
CA HIS A 64 1.39 5.82 12.95
C HIS A 64 0.02 6.30 12.46
N GLU A 65 -1.03 5.88 13.15
CA GLU A 65 -2.41 6.11 12.72
C GLU A 65 -3.32 6.27 13.94
N GLY A 66 -4.31 7.16 13.88
CA GLY A 66 -5.26 7.33 15.00
C GLY A 66 -4.61 7.75 16.32
N GLY A 67 -3.46 8.44 16.29
CA GLY A 67 -2.68 8.76 17.48
C GLY A 67 -1.96 7.56 18.14
N GLN A 68 -2.02 6.38 17.50
CA GLN A 68 -1.35 5.16 17.94
C GLN A 68 -0.17 4.81 17.05
N SER A 69 0.71 3.96 17.54
CA SER A 69 1.88 3.48 16.80
C SER A 69 1.95 1.97 16.87
N ILE A 70 2.03 1.33 15.71
CA ILE A 70 2.34 -0.09 15.58
C ILE A 70 3.76 -0.20 15.06
N VAL A 71 4.57 -1.00 15.73
CA VAL A 71 5.93 -1.31 15.30
C VAL A 71 6.00 -2.80 15.04
N LEU A 72 6.29 -3.17 13.79
CA LEU A 72 6.56 -4.55 13.41
C LEU A 72 8.06 -4.71 13.24
N ASP A 73 8.65 -5.66 13.95
CA ASP A 73 10.08 -5.90 13.99
C ASP A 73 10.40 -7.31 13.50
N GLY A 74 10.87 -7.39 12.25
CA GLY A 74 11.27 -8.63 11.60
C GLY A 74 10.15 -9.29 10.77
N MET A 75 10.58 -10.26 9.98
CA MET A 75 9.76 -10.88 8.93
C MET A 75 8.50 -11.56 9.48
N GLU A 76 8.58 -12.19 10.65
CA GLU A 76 7.44 -12.88 11.27
C GLU A 76 6.26 -11.92 11.52
N GLN A 77 6.54 -10.75 12.11
CA GLN A 77 5.50 -9.77 12.44
C GLN A 77 4.93 -9.11 11.18
N VAL A 78 5.77 -8.86 10.18
CA VAL A 78 5.35 -8.31 8.88
C VAL A 78 4.48 -9.31 8.12
N VAL A 79 4.82 -10.60 8.10
CA VAL A 79 3.99 -11.65 7.51
C VAL A 79 2.65 -11.75 8.22
N ALA A 80 2.63 -11.79 9.55
CA ALA A 80 1.40 -11.86 10.33
C ALA A 80 0.48 -10.65 10.06
N PHE A 81 1.06 -9.46 9.85
CA PHE A 81 0.31 -8.27 9.48
C PHE A 81 -0.38 -8.41 8.13
N TYR A 82 0.34 -8.81 7.07
CA TYR A 82 -0.29 -9.04 5.76
C TYR A 82 -1.35 -10.14 5.79
N GLU A 83 -1.12 -11.23 6.52
CA GLU A 83 -2.11 -12.30 6.70
C GLU A 83 -3.37 -11.80 7.41
N SER A 84 -3.24 -10.90 8.39
CA SER A 84 -4.37 -10.28 9.07
C SER A 84 -5.21 -9.40 8.13
N LEU A 85 -4.56 -8.60 7.27
CA LEU A 85 -5.24 -7.78 6.27
C LEU A 85 -6.02 -8.65 5.26
N MET A 86 -5.42 -9.75 4.81
CA MET A 86 -6.07 -10.70 3.93
C MET A 86 -7.27 -11.36 4.60
N ALA A 87 -7.13 -11.80 5.86
CA ALA A 87 -8.23 -12.40 6.62
C ALA A 87 -9.38 -11.42 6.86
N ALA A 88 -9.08 -10.12 6.98
CA ALA A 88 -10.06 -9.05 7.15
C ALA A 88 -10.65 -8.54 5.82
N ASN A 89 -10.23 -9.07 4.66
CA ASN A 89 -10.60 -8.56 3.33
C ASN A 89 -10.26 -7.06 3.14
N ALA A 90 -9.16 -6.61 3.75
CA ALA A 90 -8.74 -5.21 3.80
C ALA A 90 -7.47 -4.93 2.98
N ILE A 91 -7.18 -5.76 1.97
CA ILE A 91 -6.01 -5.60 1.08
C ILE A 91 -6.26 -4.67 -0.11
N VAL A 92 -7.51 -4.34 -0.38
CA VAL A 92 -7.86 -3.54 -1.56
C VAL A 92 -7.73 -2.05 -1.19
N MET A 93 -6.54 -1.54 -1.47
CA MET A 93 -6.14 -0.17 -1.21
C MET A 93 -5.40 0.39 -2.42
N TRP A 94 -5.40 1.71 -2.57
CA TRP A 94 -4.66 2.38 -3.61
C TRP A 94 -4.34 3.82 -3.25
N VAL A 95 -3.26 4.29 -3.85
CA VAL A 95 -2.77 5.65 -3.76
C VAL A 95 -3.30 6.49 -4.91
N ALA A 96 -3.66 7.72 -4.60
CA ALA A 96 -3.98 8.79 -5.53
C ALA A 96 -3.11 10.00 -5.19
N ASP A 97 -2.91 10.89 -6.17
CA ASP A 97 -2.21 12.18 -5.97
C ASP A 97 -0.88 12.04 -5.21
N GLN A 98 0.02 11.21 -5.74
CA GLN A 98 1.32 10.97 -5.14
C GLN A 98 2.34 12.04 -5.54
N ASP A 99 3.06 12.58 -4.55
CA ASP A 99 4.26 13.39 -4.75
C ASP A 99 5.41 12.81 -3.92
N ILE A 100 6.41 12.27 -4.59
CA ILE A 100 7.48 11.49 -3.96
C ILE A 100 8.84 12.11 -4.27
N ALA A 101 9.64 12.32 -3.23
CA ALA A 101 11.06 12.61 -3.33
C ALA A 101 11.88 11.34 -3.08
N VAL A 102 12.86 11.06 -3.92
CA VAL A 102 13.77 9.91 -3.80
C VAL A 102 15.20 10.38 -3.60
N ASN A 103 15.95 9.64 -2.78
CA ASN A 103 17.39 9.82 -2.58
C ASN A 103 18.09 8.46 -2.47
N ASP A 104 19.38 8.45 -2.13
CA ASP A 104 20.16 7.22 -2.07
C ASP A 104 19.73 6.27 -0.93
N HIS A 105 19.03 6.77 0.09
CA HIS A 105 18.60 6.01 1.26
C HIS A 105 17.16 5.51 1.16
N GLY A 106 16.38 5.98 0.18
CA GLY A 106 14.98 5.60 0.03
C GLY A 106 14.14 6.71 -0.59
N PHE A 107 12.84 6.70 -0.29
CA PHE A 107 11.92 7.74 -0.72
C PHE A 107 11.04 8.24 0.42
N SER A 108 10.51 9.44 0.24
CA SER A 108 9.50 10.03 1.10
C SER A 108 8.51 10.84 0.29
N GLY A 109 7.27 10.93 0.75
CA GLY A 109 6.26 11.69 0.04
C GLY A 109 4.94 11.73 0.79
N GLU A 110 4.00 12.48 0.25
CA GLU A 110 2.61 12.47 0.68
C GLU A 110 1.75 11.86 -0.42
N VAL A 111 0.74 11.10 0.00
CA VAL A 111 -0.21 10.45 -0.90
C VAL A 111 -1.61 10.57 -0.33
N VAL A 112 -2.61 10.60 -1.22
CA VAL A 112 -3.98 10.31 -0.81
C VAL A 112 -4.22 8.81 -0.88
N PHE A 113 -4.43 8.20 0.27
CA PHE A 113 -4.67 6.78 0.43
C PHE A 113 -6.16 6.47 0.48
N ASN A 114 -6.57 5.48 -0.29
CA ASN A 114 -7.95 4.98 -0.31
C ASN A 114 -7.92 3.48 0.00
N ALA A 115 -8.81 3.01 0.85
CA ALA A 115 -8.91 1.60 1.19
C ALA A 115 -10.37 1.19 1.35
N PHE A 116 -10.70 0.00 0.85
CA PHE A 116 -11.92 -0.68 1.28
C PHE A 116 -11.64 -1.41 2.59
N VAL A 117 -12.35 -1.02 3.64
CA VAL A 117 -12.21 -1.60 4.97
C VAL A 117 -13.57 -2.05 5.51
N PRO A 118 -13.63 -3.15 6.29
CA PRO A 118 -14.83 -3.55 6.99
C PRO A 118 -15.14 -2.59 8.15
N ALA A 119 -16.40 -2.58 8.60
CA ALA A 119 -16.87 -1.69 9.67
C ALA A 119 -15.99 -1.67 10.95
N PRO A 120 -15.47 -2.81 11.46
CA PRO A 120 -14.69 -2.81 12.68
C PRO A 120 -13.37 -2.02 12.59
N MET A 121 -12.80 -1.89 11.40
CA MET A 121 -11.56 -1.14 11.15
C MET A 121 -11.79 0.39 11.06
N LEU A 122 -13.03 0.87 11.23
CA LEU A 122 -13.35 2.30 11.16
C LEU A 122 -13.09 3.08 12.45
N GLY A 123 -12.57 2.42 13.50
CA GLY A 123 -12.18 3.06 14.75
C GLY A 123 -11.10 4.14 14.57
N GLU A 124 -10.43 4.52 15.66
CA GLU A 124 -9.41 5.57 15.60
C GLU A 124 -8.25 5.21 14.66
N SER A 125 -7.89 3.93 14.57
CA SER A 125 -6.90 3.40 13.62
C SER A 125 -7.46 2.16 12.93
N ALA A 126 -7.29 2.11 11.60
CA ALA A 126 -7.62 0.95 10.78
C ALA A 126 -6.61 -0.19 10.97
N PHE A 127 -5.41 0.10 11.48
CA PHE A 127 -4.39 -0.91 11.73
C PHE A 127 -4.41 -1.48 13.15
N SER A 128 -5.10 -0.85 14.10
CA SER A 128 -5.13 -1.32 15.49
C SER A 128 -6.17 -2.42 15.78
N ASP A 129 -7.22 -2.52 14.96
CA ASP A 129 -8.27 -3.53 15.09
C ASP A 129 -8.58 -4.18 13.72
N ILE A 130 -7.57 -4.85 13.16
CA ILE A 130 -7.69 -5.55 11.86
C ILE A 130 -8.52 -6.81 12.04
N ARG A 131 -9.81 -6.72 11.68
CA ARG A 131 -10.73 -7.85 11.69
C ARG A 131 -11.81 -7.71 10.62
N ALA A 132 -12.28 -8.84 10.14
CA ALA A 132 -13.41 -8.92 9.23
C ALA A 132 -14.70 -8.37 9.88
N GLY A 133 -15.60 -7.84 9.06
CA GLY A 133 -16.96 -7.51 9.47
C GLY A 133 -17.84 -8.75 9.55
N ASP A 134 -18.98 -8.64 10.23
CA ASP A 134 -19.97 -9.72 10.31
C ASP A 134 -20.58 -10.05 8.93
N ASP A 135 -20.72 -9.04 8.08
CA ASP A 135 -21.07 -9.18 6.66
C ASP A 135 -19.83 -8.89 5.79
N PRO A 136 -19.25 -9.89 5.11
CA PRO A 136 -18.12 -9.70 4.20
C PRO A 136 -18.41 -8.78 3.00
N GLY A 137 -19.69 -8.54 2.67
CA GLY A 137 -20.11 -7.60 1.64
C GLY A 137 -20.22 -6.16 2.12
N GLU A 138 -20.27 -5.91 3.44
CA GLU A 138 -20.35 -4.56 3.98
C GLU A 138 -18.95 -3.95 4.10
N MET A 139 -18.59 -3.17 3.09
CA MET A 139 -17.33 -2.44 3.02
C MET A 139 -17.55 -0.93 3.07
N TYR A 140 -16.55 -0.22 3.57
CA TYR A 140 -16.49 1.24 3.63
C TYR A 140 -15.27 1.71 2.87
N LEU A 141 -15.41 2.84 2.18
CA LEU A 141 -14.28 3.52 1.59
C LEU A 141 -13.72 4.49 2.63
N LEU A 142 -12.50 4.20 3.08
CA LEU A 142 -11.70 5.05 3.93
C LEU A 142 -10.69 5.80 3.06
N ARG A 143 -10.76 7.14 3.07
CA ARG A 143 -9.85 8.04 2.38
C ARG A 143 -9.11 8.90 3.39
N ARG A 144 -7.81 9.08 3.20
CA ARG A 144 -6.93 9.86 4.10
C ARG A 144 -5.61 10.23 3.43
N THR A 145 -4.97 11.29 3.89
CA THR A 145 -3.61 11.65 3.52
C THR A 145 -2.63 10.89 4.40
N LEU A 146 -1.65 10.25 3.78
CA LEU A 146 -0.54 9.59 4.46
C LEU A 146 0.79 10.20 4.01
N ALA A 147 1.71 10.37 4.95
CA ALA A 147 3.12 10.64 4.67
C ALA A 147 3.94 9.36 4.82
N PHE A 148 4.80 9.09 3.84
CA PHE A 148 5.67 7.93 3.78
C PHE A 148 7.14 8.31 3.95
N VAL A 149 7.89 7.49 4.66
CA VAL A 149 9.36 7.47 4.65
C VAL A 149 9.84 6.03 4.62
N TRP A 150 10.32 5.58 3.47
CA TRP A 150 10.63 4.17 3.22
C TRP A 150 12.13 4.02 2.97
N PRO A 151 12.90 3.48 3.95
CA PRO A 151 14.32 3.21 3.78
C PRO A 151 14.61 1.98 2.91
N TYR A 152 15.71 2.05 2.16
CA TYR A 152 16.21 0.98 1.29
C TYR A 152 17.70 0.69 1.52
N ASP A 153 18.10 -0.58 1.32
CA ASP A 153 19.49 -1.01 1.45
C ASP A 153 20.33 -0.68 0.20
N GLU A 154 21.62 -1.00 0.23
CA GLU A 154 22.54 -0.77 -0.90
C GLU A 154 22.17 -1.54 -2.16
N ARG A 155 21.36 -2.60 -2.03
CA ARG A 155 20.84 -3.42 -3.13
C ARG A 155 19.45 -2.95 -3.58
N CYS A 156 18.96 -1.82 -3.07
CA CYS A 156 17.62 -1.29 -3.33
C CYS A 156 16.50 -2.25 -2.89
N ARG A 157 16.72 -3.01 -1.81
CA ARG A 157 15.69 -3.78 -1.11
C ARG A 157 15.07 -2.95 0.00
N LEU A 158 13.78 -3.11 0.22
CA LEU A 158 13.03 -2.42 1.27
C LEU A 158 13.57 -2.82 2.64
N ILE A 159 14.01 -1.85 3.44
CA ILE A 159 14.38 -2.04 4.85
C ILE A 159 13.12 -1.98 5.72
N GLY A 160 12.15 -1.16 5.35
CA GLY A 160 10.98 -0.94 6.17
C GLY A 160 10.07 0.16 5.64
N GLU A 161 8.96 0.34 6.33
CA GLU A 161 7.94 1.32 5.97
C GLU A 161 7.64 2.19 7.18
N HIS A 162 7.80 3.50 7.04
CA HIS A 162 7.25 4.43 8.02
C HIS A 162 6.07 5.15 7.39
N VAL A 163 4.91 5.03 8.03
CA VAL A 163 3.64 5.57 7.57
C VAL A 163 3.07 6.46 8.67
N TYR A 164 2.68 7.68 8.30
CA TYR A 164 2.08 8.66 9.20
C TYR A 164 0.75 9.14 8.62
N GLU A 165 -0.34 8.99 9.37
CA GLU A 165 -1.66 9.49 8.99
C GLU A 165 -1.82 10.97 9.39
N ASP A 166 -2.30 11.80 8.47
CA ASP A 166 -2.99 13.04 8.83
C ASP A 166 -4.42 12.70 9.26
N GLY A 167 -4.63 12.53 10.57
CA GLY A 167 -5.94 12.18 11.11
C GLY A 167 -7.05 13.20 10.81
N ALA A 168 -6.71 14.45 10.50
CA ALA A 168 -7.69 15.48 10.14
C ALA A 168 -8.23 15.33 8.70
N SER A 169 -7.51 14.59 7.84
CA SER A 169 -7.91 14.30 6.45
C SER A 169 -8.85 13.10 6.30
N ARG A 170 -9.17 12.42 7.42
CA ARG A 170 -9.90 11.16 7.40
C ARG A 170 -11.35 11.34 6.94
N GLU A 171 -11.69 10.68 5.86
CA GLU A 171 -13.03 10.64 5.28
C GLU A 171 -13.52 9.19 5.16
N VAL A 172 -14.74 8.95 5.64
CA VAL A 172 -15.39 7.64 5.55
C VAL A 172 -16.67 7.78 4.74
N SER A 173 -16.83 6.93 3.74
CA SER A 173 -18.05 6.86 2.94
C SER A 173 -18.48 5.42 2.69
N ARG A 174 -19.78 5.23 2.45
CA ARG A 174 -20.33 3.92 2.06
C ARG A 174 -20.38 3.86 0.53
N PRO A 175 -19.55 3.03 -0.14
CA PRO A 175 -19.60 2.86 -1.59
C PRO A 175 -20.88 2.11 -2.00
N ASP A 176 -21.25 2.21 -3.28
CA ASP A 176 -22.20 1.27 -3.86
C ASP A 176 -21.56 -0.14 -3.82
N PRO A 177 -22.26 -1.18 -3.32
CA PRO A 177 -21.72 -2.54 -3.31
C PRO A 177 -21.21 -3.03 -4.68
N ALA A 178 -21.79 -2.56 -5.78
CA ALA A 178 -21.35 -2.90 -7.14
C ALA A 178 -20.03 -2.23 -7.54
N ASP A 179 -19.62 -1.16 -6.84
CA ASP A 179 -18.35 -0.47 -7.08
C ASP A 179 -17.19 -1.02 -6.24
N VAL A 180 -17.48 -1.82 -5.20
CA VAL A 180 -16.45 -2.41 -4.31
C VAL A 180 -15.60 -3.41 -5.09
N ILE A 181 -14.29 -3.16 -5.12
CA ILE A 181 -13.32 -4.05 -5.74
C ILE A 181 -13.01 -5.17 -4.74
N SER A 182 -13.27 -6.42 -5.11
CA SER A 182 -12.88 -7.58 -4.30
C SER A 182 -11.41 -7.92 -4.46
N ALA A 183 -10.82 -8.65 -3.51
CA ALA A 183 -9.44 -9.16 -3.61
C ALA A 183 -9.17 -9.93 -4.91
N ALA A 184 -10.10 -10.79 -5.33
CA ALA A 184 -9.98 -11.54 -6.57
C ALA A 184 -9.98 -10.62 -7.81
N ARG A 185 -10.85 -9.61 -7.81
CA ARG A 185 -10.92 -8.62 -8.89
C ARG A 185 -9.69 -7.72 -8.92
N ALA A 186 -9.17 -7.33 -7.75
CA ALA A 186 -7.92 -6.59 -7.63
C ALA A 186 -6.75 -7.34 -8.26
N ALA A 187 -6.60 -8.64 -7.95
CA ALA A 187 -5.57 -9.48 -8.54
C ALA A 187 -5.71 -9.60 -10.08
N GLU A 188 -6.95 -9.75 -10.59
CA GLU A 188 -7.21 -9.79 -12.03
C GLU A 188 -6.81 -8.48 -12.73
N LEU A 189 -7.23 -7.35 -12.16
CA LEU A 189 -6.98 -6.01 -12.72
C LEU A 189 -5.49 -5.67 -12.76
N LEU A 190 -4.71 -6.09 -11.75
CA LEU A 190 -3.30 -5.75 -11.63
C LEU A 190 -2.35 -6.79 -12.24
N ALA A 191 -2.84 -7.97 -12.65
CA ALA A 191 -1.98 -8.97 -13.29
C ALA A 191 -1.19 -8.39 -14.49
N PRO A 192 -1.80 -7.63 -15.43
CA PRO A 192 -1.04 -7.00 -16.52
C PRO A 192 -0.01 -5.97 -16.01
N GLU A 193 -0.33 -5.26 -14.93
CA GLU A 193 0.51 -4.20 -14.37
C GLU A 193 1.73 -4.72 -13.63
N ILE A 194 1.60 -5.89 -12.99
CA ILE A 194 2.68 -6.60 -12.29
C ILE A 194 3.68 -7.16 -13.30
N ASP A 195 3.21 -7.69 -14.43
CA ASP A 195 4.07 -8.24 -15.48
C ASP A 195 4.75 -7.16 -16.34
N ARG A 196 4.26 -5.92 -16.26
CA ARG A 196 4.80 -4.77 -17.00
C ARG A 196 6.18 -4.37 -16.47
N VAL A 197 7.18 -4.50 -17.32
CA VAL A 197 8.54 -3.99 -17.06
C VAL A 197 8.57 -2.48 -17.30
N LEU A 198 9.02 -1.71 -16.30
CA LEU A 198 9.25 -0.29 -16.46
C LEU A 198 10.62 0.01 -17.09
N PRO A 199 10.72 1.03 -17.97
CA PRO A 199 11.99 1.49 -18.55
C PRO A 199 12.95 1.94 -17.47
#